data_AF-A0A933HTK5-F1
#
_entry.id   AF-A0A933HTK5-F1
#
_cell.length_a   1.000
_cell.length_b   1.000
_cell.length_c   1.000
_cell.angle_alpha   90.00
_cell.angle_beta   90.00
_cell.angle_gamma   90.00
#
_symmetry.space_group_name_H-M   'P 1'
#
loop_
_entity.id
_entity.type
_entity.pdbx_description
1 polymer ?
#
loop_
_entity_poly.entity_id
_entity_poly.type
_entity_poly.pdbx_seq_one_letter_code
_entity_poly.pdbx_strand_id
1 'polypeptide(L)'
;MPGNMRQRIKRAVDDLSNNPFPPGSKQLEWQELEFKLCRLQIEKWRVIYLVNETELTVDVLGVRKRPPYDYGDLDALLSDLE
;
A
#
# COMPACT_ATOMS: atom_id res chain seq x y z
N MET A 1 -16.87 2.76 0.21
CA MET A 1 -16.53 1.45 -0.39
C MET A 1 -17.61 0.42 -0.04
N PRO A 2 -18.08 -0.43 -0.96
CA PRO A 2 -19.06 -1.49 -0.66
C PRO A 2 -18.58 -2.44 0.44
N GLY A 3 -19.47 -2.95 1.28
CA GLY A 3 -19.13 -3.76 2.47
C GLY A 3 -18.24 -4.97 2.16
N ASN A 4 -18.59 -5.75 1.13
CA ASN A 4 -17.81 -6.92 0.71
C ASN A 4 -16.38 -6.55 0.29
N MET A 5 -16.21 -5.40 -0.37
CA MET A 5 -14.89 -4.90 -0.75
C MET A 5 -14.10 -4.42 0.47
N ARG A 6 -14.76 -3.77 1.44
CA ARG A 6 -14.12 -3.38 2.70
C ARG A 6 -13.56 -4.57 3.44
N GLN A 7 -14.33 -5.64 3.55
CA GLN A 7 -13.87 -6.85 4.22
C GLN A 7 -12.68 -7.49 3.49
N ARG A 8 -12.70 -7.49 2.16
CA ARG A 8 -11.59 -8.04 1.36
C ARG A 8 -10.31 -7.23 1.49
N ILE A 9 -10.40 -5.90 1.44
CA ILE A 9 -9.24 -5.04 1.64
C ILE A 9 -8.71 -5.18 3.06
N LYS A 10 -9.59 -5.24 4.06
CA LYS A 10 -9.18 -5.47 5.46
C LYS A 10 -8.38 -6.77 5.58
N ARG A 11 -8.91 -7.89 5.08
CA ARG A 11 -8.19 -9.18 5.09
C ARG A 11 -6.84 -9.11 4.37
N ALA A 12 -6.79 -8.47 3.22
CA ALA A 12 -5.54 -8.33 2.48
C ALA A 12 -4.51 -7.48 3.23
N VAL A 13 -4.94 -6.44 3.95
CA VAL A 13 -4.08 -5.62 4.81
C VAL A 13 -3.60 -6.43 6.02
N ASP A 14 -4.50 -7.13 6.70
CA ASP A 14 -4.16 -7.99 7.84
C ASP A 14 -3.13 -9.09 7.42
N ASP A 15 -3.23 -9.59 6.19
CA ASP A 15 -2.31 -10.59 5.64
C ASP A 15 -0.92 -10.01 5.27
N LEU A 16 -0.77 -8.69 5.09
CA LEU A 16 0.51 -8.08 4.74
C LEU A 16 1.57 -8.30 5.82
N SER A 17 1.17 -8.40 7.09
CA SER A 17 2.08 -8.71 8.20
C SER A 17 2.71 -10.10 8.07
N ASN A 18 2.02 -11.05 7.43
CA ASN A 18 2.52 -12.41 7.22
C ASN A 18 3.26 -12.56 5.88
N ASN A 19 2.79 -11.85 4.85
CA ASN A 19 3.39 -11.83 3.52
C ASN A 19 3.41 -10.40 2.98
N PRO A 20 4.52 -9.65 3.15
CA PRO A 20 4.62 -8.26 2.72
C PRO A 20 4.58 -8.07 1.19
N PHE A 21 4.83 -9.12 0.41
CA PHE A 21 4.87 -9.07 -1.06
C PHE A 21 3.89 -10.09 -1.68
N PRO A 22 2.57 -9.95 -1.43
CA PRO A 22 1.60 -10.89 -1.94
C PRO A 22 1.40 -10.75 -3.45
N PRO A 23 0.84 -11.76 -4.13
CA PRO A 23 0.54 -11.67 -5.56
C PRO A 23 -0.26 -10.42 -5.90
N GLY A 24 0.21 -9.64 -6.89
CA GLY A 24 -0.39 -8.35 -7.26
C GLY A 24 0.18 -7.14 -6.51
N SER A 25 1.15 -7.34 -5.62
CA SER A 25 2.04 -6.27 -5.15
C SER A 25 3.03 -5.85 -6.24
N LYS A 26 3.32 -4.56 -6.31
CA LYS A 26 4.41 -4.01 -7.11
C LYS A 26 5.15 -2.98 -6.27
N GLN A 27 6.46 -3.13 -6.13
CA GLN A 27 7.31 -2.09 -5.56
C GLN A 27 7.32 -0.88 -6.50
N LEU A 28 7.16 0.30 -5.93
CA LEU A 28 7.27 1.58 -6.62
C LEU A 28 8.69 2.09 -6.42
N GLU A 29 9.32 2.56 -7.49
CA GLU A 29 10.60 3.23 -7.38
C GLU A 29 10.34 4.68 -6.95
N TRP A 30 10.60 4.98 -5.69
CA TRP A 30 10.38 6.29 -5.11
C TRP A 30 11.50 6.64 -4.14
N GLN A 31 12.48 7.39 -4.64
CA GLN A 31 13.64 7.96 -3.92
C GLN A 31 14.38 6.99 -2.98
N GLU A 32 15.46 7.45 -2.35
CA GLU A 32 16.26 6.67 -1.40
C GLU A 32 15.54 6.52 -0.04
N LEU A 33 14.33 6.00 -0.06
CA LEU A 33 13.63 5.65 1.17
C LEU A 33 14.30 4.43 1.80
N GLU A 34 14.51 4.50 3.13
CA GLU A 34 14.92 3.33 3.92
C GLU A 34 13.83 2.22 3.92
N PHE A 35 12.63 2.54 3.45
CA PHE A 35 11.47 1.66 3.36
C PHE A 35 11.08 1.36 1.92
N LYS A 36 10.58 0.15 1.66
CA LYS A 36 10.09 -0.25 0.33
C LYS A 36 8.64 0.23 0.15
N LEU A 37 8.44 1.26 -0.68
CA LEU A 37 7.10 1.67 -1.10
C LEU A 37 6.50 0.66 -2.07
N CYS A 38 5.35 0.10 -1.70
CA CYS A 38 4.67 -0.94 -2.45
C CYS A 38 3.21 -0.59 -2.72
N ARG A 39 2.68 -1.17 -3.79
CA ARG A 39 1.27 -1.09 -4.16
C ARG A 39 0.69 -2.46 -4.39
N LEU A 40 -0.34 -2.81 -3.63
CA LEU A 40 -1.15 -4.02 -3.84
C LEU A 40 -2.42 -3.69 -4.65
N GLN A 41 -2.64 -4.43 -5.72
CA GLN A 41 -3.86 -4.34 -6.51
C GLN A 41 -4.91 -5.34 -6.03
N ILE A 42 -6.11 -4.83 -5.68
CA ILE A 42 -7.27 -5.64 -5.31
C ILE A 42 -8.45 -5.19 -6.18
N GLU A 43 -8.71 -5.92 -7.27
CA GLU A 43 -9.73 -5.57 -8.26
C GLU A 43 -9.61 -4.11 -8.76
N LYS A 44 -10.58 -3.26 -8.43
CA LYS A 44 -10.65 -1.83 -8.79
C LYS A 44 -9.99 -0.92 -7.74
N TRP A 45 -9.32 -1.48 -6.74
CA TRP A 45 -8.71 -0.74 -5.63
C TRP A 45 -7.20 -0.97 -5.58
N ARG A 46 -6.49 0.02 -5.04
CA ARG A 46 -5.05 -0.02 -4.76
C ARG A 46 -4.86 0.22 -3.27
N VAL A 47 -4.04 -0.60 -2.64
CA VAL A 47 -3.51 -0.35 -1.30
C VAL A 47 -2.07 0.09 -1.48
N ILE A 48 -1.73 1.27 -0.96
CA ILE A 48 -0.35 1.78 -0.90
C ILE A 48 0.15 1.51 0.51
N TYR A 49 1.32 0.91 0.60
CA TYR A 49 1.92 0.54 1.88
C TYR A 49 3.45 0.61 1.81
N LEU A 50 4.07 0.79 2.96
CA LEU A 50 5.51 0.71 3.16
C LEU A 50 5.86 -0.61 3.80
N VAL A 51 7.01 -1.15 3.44
CA VAL A 51 7.63 -2.27 4.14
C VAL A 51 8.94 -1.79 4.73
N ASN A 52 9.05 -1.84 6.05
CA ASN A 52 10.30 -1.61 6.76
C ASN A 52 10.93 -2.98 7.06
N GLU A 53 12.04 -3.29 6.37
CA GLU A 53 12.74 -4.55 6.56
C GLU A 53 13.57 -4.58 7.85
N THR A 54 13.93 -3.42 8.39
CA THR A 54 14.70 -3.29 9.64
C THR A 54 13.82 -3.54 10.86
N GLU A 55 12.64 -2.94 10.90
CA GLU A 55 11.69 -3.07 12.02
C GLU A 55 10.67 -4.19 11.82
N LEU A 56 10.66 -4.83 10.65
CA LEU A 56 9.70 -5.88 10.26
C LEU A 56 8.23 -5.41 10.34
N THR A 57 8.00 -4.14 9.99
CA THR A 57 6.67 -3.51 10.01
C THR A 57 6.15 -3.27 8.59
N VAL A 58 4.82 -3.19 8.51
CA VAL A 58 4.10 -2.81 7.29
C VAL A 58 3.12 -1.70 7.61
N ASP A 59 3.31 -0.54 6.99
CA ASP A 59 2.48 0.65 7.22
C ASP A 59 1.59 0.92 6.02
N VAL A 60 0.28 0.97 6.23
CA VAL A 60 -0.69 1.22 5.15
C VAL A 60 -0.94 2.73 5.03
N LEU A 61 -0.38 3.33 3.98
CA LEU A 61 -0.53 4.76 3.68
C LEU A 61 -1.94 5.09 3.17
N GLY A 62 -2.55 4.17 2.44
CA GLY A 62 -3.93 4.40 2.01
C GLY A 62 -4.52 3.41 1.04
N VAL A 63 -5.85 3.43 0.99
CA VAL A 63 -6.66 2.66 0.05
C VAL A 63 -7.32 3.62 -0.93
N ARG A 64 -7.17 3.38 -2.24
CA ARG A 64 -7.68 4.26 -3.30
C ARG A 64 -8.43 3.47 -4.38
N LYS A 65 -9.56 4.00 -4.86
CA LYS A 65 -10.31 3.45 -5.99
C LYS A 65 -9.63 3.87 -7.30
N ARG A 66 -9.51 2.98 -8.27
CA ARG A 66 -8.98 3.28 -9.62
C ARG A 66 -9.93 4.22 -10.39
N PRO A 67 -9.45 5.39 -10.84
CA PRO A 67 -9.42 5.79 -12.25
C PRO A 67 -7.94 6.04 -12.68
N PRO A 68 -7.55 6.57 -13.86
CA PRO A 68 -6.12 6.69 -14.17
C PRO A 68 -5.53 7.72 -13.19
N TYR A 69 -4.69 7.25 -12.29
CA TYR A 69 -4.11 8.06 -11.22
C TYR A 69 -2.62 8.22 -11.48
N ASP A 70 -2.22 9.47 -11.66
CA ASP A 70 -0.85 9.93 -11.76
C ASP A 70 -0.30 10.09 -10.34
N TYR A 71 0.89 9.59 -10.09
CA TYR A 71 1.44 9.40 -8.74
C TYR A 71 1.98 10.69 -8.10
N GLY A 72 1.51 11.86 -8.55
CA GLY A 72 2.01 13.17 -8.13
C GLY A 72 1.78 13.51 -6.66
N ASP A 73 0.77 12.92 -6.01
CA ASP A 73 0.44 13.23 -4.61
C ASP A 73 1.13 12.29 -3.59
N LEU A 74 2.13 11.50 -4.01
CA LEU A 74 2.84 10.58 -3.11
C LEU A 74 3.57 11.32 -1.98
N ASP A 75 4.10 12.51 -2.26
CA ASP A 75 4.81 13.35 -1.30
C ASP A 75 3.91 13.71 -0.10
N ALA A 76 2.67 14.13 -0.36
CA ALA A 76 1.69 14.44 0.67
C ALA A 76 1.24 13.23 1.51
N LEU A 77 1.39 12.00 1.00
CA LEU A 77 1.09 10.78 1.75
C LEU A 77 2.25 10.34 2.64
N LEU A 78 3.47 10.80 2.34
CA LEU A 78 4.66 10.51 3.13
C LEU A 78 4.85 11.52 4.27
N SER A 79 4.33 12.75 4.14
CA SER A 79 4.40 13.76 5.20
C SER A 79 3.62 13.41 6.49
N ASP A 80 2.66 12.48 6.44
CA ASP A 80 1.92 12.01 7.62
C ASP A 80 2.69 10.98 8.47
N LEU A 81 3.92 10.61 8.07
CA LEU A 81 4.79 9.66 8.77
C LEU A 81 5.92 10.33 9.60
N GLU A 82 5.98 11.66 9.65
CA GLU A 82 6.92 12.41 10.53
C GLU A 82 6.50 12.39 12.01
#